data_AF-A0A2T4MWS5-F1
#
_entry.id   AF-A0A2T4MWS5-F1
#
_cell.length_a   1.000
_cell.length_b   1.000
_cell.length_c   1.000
_cell.angle_alpha   90.00
_cell.angle_beta   90.00
_cell.angle_gamma   90.00
#
_symmetry.space_group_name_H-M   'P 1'
#
loop_
_entity.id
_entity.type
_entity.pdbx_description
1 polymer ?
#
loop_
_entity_poly.entity_id
_entity_poly.type
_entity_poly.pdbx_seq_one_letter_code
_entity_poly.pdbx_strand_id
1 'polypeptide(L)'
;MKGNKMDIKALIEKMLLAGFKETTYQGQSDHFITKKTTIGEMPGLAEQMADDLDVDEGSEVFVELILSTNKIQVFIPDAQYVENDIEPFSENGKEVLTMAGVVL
;
A
#
# COMPACT_ATOMS: atom_id res chain seq x y z
N MET A 1 -8.19 -7.32 26.07
CA MET A 1 -6.97 -7.19 25.22
C MET A 1 -7.12 -5.92 24.40
N LYS A 2 -6.42 -4.84 24.79
CA LYS A 2 -6.45 -3.57 24.04
C LYS A 2 -5.42 -3.70 22.91
N GLY A 3 -5.84 -4.28 21.80
CA GLY A 3 -5.07 -4.22 20.56
C GLY A 3 -4.83 -2.75 20.23
N ASN A 4 -3.57 -2.41 19.98
CA ASN A 4 -3.08 -1.06 19.76
C ASN A 4 -3.74 -0.49 18.51
N LYS A 5 -4.91 0.15 18.65
CA LYS A 5 -5.47 1.08 17.67
C LYS A 5 -4.54 2.29 17.64
N MET A 6 -3.42 2.19 16.93
CA MET A 6 -2.98 3.37 16.21
C MET A 6 -4.20 3.73 15.35
N ASP A 7 -4.83 4.88 15.64
CA ASP A 7 -6.10 5.25 15.03
C ASP A 7 -5.91 5.20 13.51
N ILE A 8 -6.75 4.47 12.79
CA ILE A 8 -6.70 4.44 11.33
C ILE A 8 -6.70 5.88 10.79
N LYS A 9 -7.37 6.80 11.47
CA LYS A 9 -7.30 8.23 11.15
C LYS A 9 -5.86 8.79 11.21
N ALA A 10 -5.10 8.47 12.25
CA ALA A 10 -3.71 8.89 12.39
C ALA A 10 -2.81 8.24 11.31
N LEU A 11 -3.10 6.99 10.94
CA LEU A 11 -2.44 6.35 9.80
C LEU A 11 -2.74 7.11 8.50
N ILE A 12 -4.00 7.41 8.22
CA ILE A 12 -4.40 8.19 7.03
C ILE A 12 -3.68 9.54 7.00
N GLU A 13 -3.61 10.26 8.13
CA GLU A 13 -2.87 11.53 8.23
C GLU A 13 -1.39 11.35 7.85
N LYS A 14 -0.73 10.29 8.36
CA LYS A 14 0.66 9.96 8.01
C LYS A 14 0.82 9.60 6.53
N MET A 15 -0.13 8.85 5.96
CA MET A 15 -0.13 8.49 4.53
C MET A 15 -0.28 9.74 3.66
N LEU A 16 -1.20 10.65 4.00
CA LEU A 16 -1.37 11.92 3.29
C LEU A 16 -0.09 12.77 3.35
N LEU A 17 0.59 12.83 4.50
CA LEU A 17 1.89 13.49 4.65
C LEU A 17 3.00 12.84 3.80
N ALA A 18 2.94 11.52 3.61
CA ALA A 18 3.85 10.76 2.74
C ALA A 18 3.53 10.88 1.24
N GLY A 19 2.54 11.71 0.88
CA GLY A 19 2.17 12.00 -0.50
C GLY A 19 1.07 11.11 -1.08
N PHE A 20 0.43 10.28 -0.26
CA PHE A 20 -0.78 9.55 -0.68
C PHE A 20 -1.95 10.52 -0.88
N LYS A 21 -2.93 10.12 -1.68
CA LYS A 21 -4.11 10.93 -2.01
C LYS A 21 -5.37 10.09 -1.99
N GLU A 22 -6.47 10.73 -1.62
CA GLU A 22 -7.80 10.14 -1.81
C GLU A 22 -8.04 9.86 -3.29
N THR A 23 -8.42 8.62 -3.60
CA THR A 23 -8.64 8.15 -4.97
C THR A 23 -9.92 7.33 -5.03
N THR A 24 -10.62 7.47 -6.15
CA THR A 24 -11.80 6.68 -6.51
C THR A 24 -11.63 6.20 -7.94
N TYR A 25 -12.01 4.97 -8.21
CA TYR A 25 -11.93 4.39 -9.56
C TYR A 25 -13.32 4.24 -10.17
N GLN A 26 -13.45 4.56 -11.46
CA GLN A 26 -14.71 4.40 -12.16
C GLN A 26 -15.15 2.94 -12.13
N GLY A 27 -16.38 2.68 -11.67
CA GLY A 27 -16.93 1.33 -11.57
C GLY A 27 -16.59 0.59 -10.28
N GLN A 28 -15.82 1.20 -9.37
CA GLN A 28 -15.61 0.68 -8.01
C GLN A 28 -16.41 1.51 -7.00
N SER A 29 -16.95 0.84 -5.98
CA SER A 29 -17.67 1.50 -4.88
C SER A 29 -16.76 1.95 -3.74
N ASP A 30 -15.54 1.42 -3.70
CA ASP A 30 -14.58 1.73 -2.65
C ASP A 30 -13.88 3.07 -2.87
N HIS A 31 -13.44 3.64 -1.75
CA HIS A 31 -12.58 4.81 -1.69
C HIS A 31 -11.22 4.38 -1.14
N PHE A 32 -10.17 4.97 -1.68
CA PHE A 32 -8.80 4.58 -1.39
C PHE A 32 -7.97 5.77 -0.94
N ILE A 33 -6.95 5.51 -0.11
CA ILE A 33 -5.80 6.42 0.06
C ILE A 33 -4.65 5.79 -0.71
N THR A 34 -4.31 6.35 -1.85
CA THR A 34 -3.43 5.74 -2.86
C THR A 34 -2.14 6.55 -3.01
N LYS A 35 -1.02 5.83 -3.14
CA LYS A 35 0.22 6.39 -3.69
C LYS A 35 0.65 5.53 -4.86
N LYS A 36 0.93 6.22 -5.96
CA LYS A 36 1.62 5.67 -7.13
C LYS A 36 3.11 5.93 -6.98
N THR A 37 3.92 4.90 -7.18
CA THR A 37 5.39 4.90 -7.11
C THR A 37 5.91 3.86 -8.10
N THR A 38 7.18 3.48 -8.03
CA THR A 38 7.75 2.40 -8.87
C THR A 38 8.44 1.34 -8.01
N ILE A 39 8.70 0.17 -8.60
CA ILE A 39 9.46 -0.90 -7.93
C ILE A 39 10.83 -0.41 -7.46
N GLY A 40 11.54 0.39 -8.25
CA GLY A 40 12.85 0.95 -7.90
C GLY A 40 12.81 1.94 -6.72
N GLU A 41 11.66 2.57 -6.47
CA GLU A 41 11.45 3.45 -5.32
C GLU A 41 11.06 2.68 -4.04
N MET A 42 10.69 1.41 -4.16
CA MET A 42 10.32 0.51 -3.06
C MET A 42 11.29 -0.69 -2.98
N PRO A 43 12.55 -0.48 -2.58
CA PRO A 43 13.57 -1.53 -2.56
C PRO A 43 13.15 -2.69 -1.66
N GLY A 44 13.26 -3.91 -2.17
CA GLY A 44 12.88 -5.14 -1.47
C GLY A 44 11.41 -5.53 -1.62
N LEU A 45 10.54 -4.69 -2.20
CA LEU A 45 9.13 -5.03 -2.38
C LEU A 45 8.94 -6.24 -3.31
N ALA A 46 9.67 -6.31 -4.43
CA ALA A 46 9.57 -7.43 -5.36
C ALA A 46 9.94 -8.76 -4.70
N GLU A 47 11.04 -8.79 -3.95
CA GLU A 47 11.50 -9.96 -3.16
C GLU A 47 10.48 -10.35 -2.07
N GLN A 48 9.81 -9.36 -1.48
CA GLN A 48 8.82 -9.57 -0.43
C GLN A 48 7.47 -10.10 -0.96
N MET A 49 7.06 -9.70 -2.16
CA MET A 49 5.71 -9.98 -2.68
C MET A 49 5.60 -11.23 -3.55
N ALA A 50 6.66 -11.66 -4.25
CA ALA A 50 6.76 -12.99 -4.84
C ALA A 50 8.12 -13.24 -5.53
N ASP A 51 8.61 -14.48 -5.43
CA ASP A 51 9.89 -14.95 -6.02
C ASP A 51 9.99 -14.89 -7.57
N ASP A 52 8.97 -14.44 -8.32
CA ASP A 52 8.94 -14.56 -9.80
C ASP A 52 8.20 -13.40 -10.52
N LEU A 53 8.11 -12.19 -9.94
CA LEU A 53 7.54 -11.05 -10.65
C LEU A 53 8.51 -10.55 -11.73
N ASP A 54 8.12 -10.67 -13.01
CA ASP A 54 8.83 -10.06 -14.14
C ASP A 54 8.48 -8.56 -14.22
N VAL A 55 9.13 -7.77 -13.37
CA VAL A 55 8.93 -6.32 -13.23
C VAL A 55 10.28 -5.61 -13.30
N ASP A 56 10.31 -4.43 -13.91
CA ASP A 56 11.49 -3.58 -13.93
C ASP A 56 11.43 -2.49 -12.85
N GLU A 57 12.54 -1.81 -12.58
CA GLU A 57 12.59 -0.73 -11.58
C GLU A 57 11.63 0.43 -11.88
N GLY A 58 11.22 0.60 -13.14
CA GLY A 58 10.25 1.59 -13.59
C GLY A 58 8.80 1.13 -13.52
N SER A 59 8.54 -0.17 -13.32
CA SER A 59 7.20 -0.72 -13.21
C SER A 59 6.41 -0.03 -12.11
N GLU A 60 5.17 0.33 -12.44
CA GLU A 60 4.31 1.10 -11.55
C GLU A 60 3.82 0.24 -10.38
N VAL A 61 3.82 0.83 -9.20
CA VAL A 61 3.27 0.22 -7.99
C VAL A 61 2.23 1.16 -7.39
N PHE A 62 1.07 0.61 -7.09
CA PHE A 62 0.00 1.30 -6.37
C PHE A 62 -0.10 0.71 -4.98
N VAL A 63 0.21 1.51 -3.97
CA VAL A 63 -0.02 1.16 -2.56
C VAL A 63 -1.26 1.89 -2.09
N GLU A 64 -2.25 1.15 -1.58
CA GLU A 64 -3.57 1.70 -1.31
C GLU A 64 -4.13 1.21 0.02
N LEU A 65 -4.66 2.13 0.82
CA LEU A 65 -5.54 1.77 1.94
C LEU A 65 -6.99 1.78 1.44
N ILE A 66 -7.67 0.64 1.54
CA ILE A 66 -9.09 0.47 1.21
C ILE A 66 -9.91 0.97 2.41
N LEU A 67 -10.65 2.07 2.27
CA LEU A 67 -11.31 2.72 3.40
C LEU A 67 -12.49 1.93 3.99
N SER A 68 -13.12 1.05 3.21
CA SER A 68 -14.22 0.21 3.69
C SER A 68 -13.77 -0.92 4.62
N THR A 69 -12.55 -1.43 4.44
CA THR A 69 -11.98 -2.55 5.21
C THR A 69 -10.82 -2.14 6.11
N ASN A 70 -10.24 -0.96 5.89
CA ASN A 70 -9.00 -0.47 6.49
C ASN A 70 -7.81 -1.43 6.29
N LYS A 71 -7.77 -2.07 5.13
CA LYS A 71 -6.69 -2.95 4.70
C LYS A 71 -5.85 -2.31 3.62
N ILE A 72 -4.59 -2.71 3.54
CA ILE A 72 -3.70 -2.31 2.47
C ILE A 72 -3.84 -3.30 1.32
N GLN A 73 -3.79 -2.78 0.09
CA GLN A 73 -3.46 -3.54 -1.09
C GLN A 73 -2.23 -2.94 -1.78
N VAL A 74 -1.48 -3.80 -2.46
CA VAL A 74 -0.42 -3.43 -3.38
C VAL A 74 -0.79 -4.01 -4.74
N PHE A 75 -0.83 -3.14 -5.75
CA PHE A 75 -1.16 -3.52 -7.12
C PHE A 75 -0.02 -3.11 -8.05
N ILE A 76 0.42 -4.08 -8.86
CA ILE A 76 1.47 -3.90 -9.88
C ILE A 76 0.84 -4.27 -11.24
N PRO A 77 0.44 -3.28 -12.06
CA PRO A 77 -0.27 -3.53 -13.30
C PRO A 77 0.52 -4.36 -14.32
N ASP A 78 1.82 -4.08 -14.44
CA ASP A 78 2.68 -4.72 -15.46
C ASP A 78 2.78 -6.23 -15.26
N ALA A 79 2.75 -6.69 -13.99
CA ALA A 79 2.75 -8.10 -13.63
C ALA A 79 1.34 -8.68 -13.43
N GLN A 80 0.28 -7.88 -13.61
CA GLN A 80 -1.10 -8.24 -13.26
C GLN A 80 -1.22 -8.79 -11.82
N TYR A 81 -0.40 -8.26 -10.91
CA TYR A 81 -0.25 -8.76 -9.57
C TYR A 81 -1.00 -7.88 -8.58
N VAL A 82 -1.79 -8.50 -7.70
CA VAL A 82 -2.45 -7.85 -6.57
C VAL A 82 -2.14 -8.64 -5.32
N GLU A 83 -1.58 -8.00 -4.30
CA GLU A 83 -1.66 -8.46 -2.93
C GLU A 83 -2.65 -7.60 -2.16
N ASN A 84 -3.62 -8.21 -1.50
CA ASN A 84 -4.72 -7.54 -0.82
C ASN A 84 -4.83 -7.96 0.65
N ASP A 85 -5.74 -7.31 1.37
CA ASP A 85 -6.08 -7.62 2.76
C ASP A 85 -4.89 -7.59 3.75
N ILE A 86 -3.83 -6.83 3.43
CA ILE A 86 -2.68 -6.65 4.31
C ILE A 86 -3.10 -5.79 5.50
N GLU A 87 -2.94 -6.31 6.72
CA GLU A 87 -3.22 -5.58 7.95
C GLU A 87 -2.21 -4.45 8.17
N PRO A 88 -2.62 -3.16 8.24
CA PRO A 88 -1.67 -2.03 8.27
C PRO A 88 -0.67 -2.05 9.42
N PHE A 89 -1.04 -2.68 10.53
CA PHE A 89 -0.22 -2.73 11.74
C PHE A 89 0.46 -4.08 11.98
N SER A 90 0.30 -5.03 11.04
CA SER A 90 1.13 -6.24 10.98
C SER A 90 2.57 -5.88 10.60
N GLU A 91 3.50 -6.84 10.74
CA GLU A 91 4.90 -6.65 10.31
C GLU A 91 4.96 -6.33 8.81
N ASN A 92 4.32 -7.16 7.97
CA ASN A 92 4.24 -6.94 6.52
C ASN A 92 3.62 -5.58 6.16
N GLY A 93 2.48 -5.22 6.77
CA GLY A 93 1.83 -3.94 6.50
C GLY A 93 2.68 -2.72 6.86
N LYS A 94 3.42 -2.80 7.98
CA LYS A 94 4.33 -1.73 8.39
C LYS A 94 5.51 -1.58 7.43
N GLU A 95 6.06 -2.70 6.95
CA GLU A 95 7.16 -2.70 6.00
C GLU A 95 6.73 -2.08 4.67
N VAL A 96 5.62 -2.53 4.09
CA VAL A 96 5.05 -1.95 2.84
C VAL A 96 4.81 -0.45 2.97
N LEU A 97 4.19 -0.01 4.08
CA LEU A 97 3.94 1.41 4.32
C LEU A 97 5.25 2.21 4.48
N THR A 98 6.25 1.65 5.15
CA THR A 98 7.55 2.29 5.33
C THR A 98 8.28 2.41 4.00
N MET A 99 8.28 1.36 3.16
CA MET A 99 8.81 1.40 1.79
C MET A 99 8.08 2.46 0.95
N ALA A 100 6.77 2.60 1.12
CA ALA A 100 5.99 3.65 0.46
C ALA A 100 6.19 5.05 1.07
N GLY A 101 7.08 5.20 2.05
CA GLY A 101 7.49 6.48 2.65
C GLY A 101 6.65 6.95 3.84
N VAL A 102 5.82 6.10 4.43
CA VAL A 102 5.01 6.42 5.61
C VAL A 102 5.83 6.23 6.88
N VAL A 103 5.90 7.26 7.73
CA VAL A 103 6.63 7.21 9.01
C VAL A 103 5.70 6.72 10.13
N LEU A 104 5.86 5.46 10.57
CA LEU A 104 4.97 4.78 11.52
C LEU A 104 5.32 4.96 13.01
#